data_AF-A0A2X1QN67-F1
#
_entry.id   AF-A0A2X1QN67-F1
#
_cell.length_a   1.000
_cell.length_b   1.000
_cell.length_c   1.000
_cell.angle_alpha   90.00
_cell.angle_beta   90.00
_cell.angle_gamma   90.00
#
_symmetry.space_group_name_H-M   'P 1'
#
loop_
_entity.id
_entity.type
_entity.pdbx_description
1 polymer ?
#
loop_
_entity_poly.entity_id
_entity_poly.type
_entity_poly.pdbx_seq_one_letter_code
_entity_poly.pdbx_strand_id
1 'polypeptide(L)'
;MNNAQTVLVFGATGQQGGSVARALLHRGWRVRALVRDPFSAGAAALAARGAELVVGTFEDRAAMRSADGRGRRRLQRPAQFRREGR
;
A
#
# COMPACT_ATOMS: atom_id res chain seq x y z
N MET A 1 -22.59 8.63 2.78
CA MET A 1 -21.48 9.60 2.63
C MET A 1 -20.18 8.83 2.48
N ASN A 2 -19.77 8.58 1.24
CA ASN A 2 -18.78 7.54 0.92
C ASN A 2 -17.45 8.21 0.57
N ASN A 3 -16.96 9.09 1.45
CA ASN A 3 -15.67 9.72 1.25
C ASN A 3 -14.61 8.75 1.78
N ALA A 4 -14.35 7.66 1.05
CA ALA A 4 -13.35 6.66 1.39
C ALA A 4 -11.97 7.33 1.47
N GLN A 5 -11.65 7.84 2.65
CA GLN A 5 -10.41 8.56 2.92
C GLN A 5 -9.27 7.59 2.65
N THR A 6 -8.35 8.02 1.79
CA THR A 6 -7.15 7.25 1.47
C THR A 6 -6.06 7.71 2.41
N VAL A 7 -5.48 6.78 3.17
CA VAL A 7 -4.39 7.06 4.10
C VAL A 7 -3.10 6.50 3.53
N LEU A 8 -2.09 7.35 3.44
CA LEU A 8 -0.73 6.95 3.15
C LEU A 8 -0.03 6.56 4.45
N VAL A 9 0.49 5.34 4.52
CA VAL A 9 1.27 4.83 5.64
C VAL A 9 2.71 4.65 5.19
N PHE A 10 3.60 5.41 5.82
CA PHE A 10 5.04 5.23 5.68
C PHE A 10 5.53 4.13 6.63
N GLY A 11 6.57 3.39 6.22
CA GLY A 11 7.10 2.30 7.05
C GLY A 11 6.06 1.20 7.31
N ALA A 12 5.08 1.03 6.41
CA ALA A 12 3.99 0.08 6.56
C ALA A 12 4.47 -1.38 6.67
N THR A 13 5.68 -1.69 6.20
CA THR A 13 6.28 -3.02 6.33
C THR A 13 6.92 -3.28 7.70
N GLY A 14 7.11 -2.25 8.53
CA GLY A 14 7.63 -2.36 9.89
C GLY A 14 6.57 -2.79 10.91
N GLN A 15 6.98 -3.06 12.15
CA GLN A 15 6.06 -3.52 13.20
C GLN A 15 4.94 -2.51 13.51
N GLN A 16 5.29 -1.23 13.69
CA GLN A 16 4.31 -0.18 14.03
C GLN A 16 3.45 0.17 12.81
N GLY A 17 4.08 0.57 11.70
CA GLY A 17 3.37 0.95 10.47
C GLY A 17 2.52 -0.18 9.90
N GLY A 18 2.97 -1.43 10.01
CA GLY A 18 2.20 -2.59 9.57
C GLY A 18 0.98 -2.89 10.42
N SER A 19 1.07 -2.69 11.75
CA SER A 19 -0.10 -2.80 12.63
C SER A 19 -1.16 -1.76 12.26
N VAL A 20 -0.73 -0.50 12.07
CA VAL A 20 -1.62 0.61 11.68
C VAL A 20 -2.27 0.36 10.31
N ALA A 21 -1.48 -0.02 9.31
CA ALA A 21 -1.99 -0.32 7.97
C ALA A 21 -3.03 -1.44 7.99
N ARG A 22 -2.79 -2.52 8.75
CA ARG A 22 -3.75 -3.63 8.89
C ARG A 22 -5.04 -3.20 9.59
N ALA A 23 -4.95 -2.38 10.63
CA ALA A 23 -6.11 -1.87 11.36
C ALA A 23 -6.99 -0.95 10.48
N LEU A 24 -6.36 -0.09 9.69
CA LEU A 24 -7.05 0.80 8.74
C LEU A 24 -7.77 0.01 7.64
N LEU A 25 -7.09 -0.98 7.05
CA LEU A 25 -7.71 -1.88 6.06
C LEU A 25 -8.91 -2.62 6.67
N HIS A 26 -8.80 -3.12 7.91
CA HIS A 26 -9.90 -3.81 8.58
C HIS A 26 -11.11 -2.91 8.83
N ARG A 27 -10.87 -1.61 9.06
CA ARG A 27 -11.93 -0.59 9.19
C ARG A 27 -12.53 -0.14 7.84
N GLY A 28 -12.12 -0.75 6.72
CA GLY A 28 -12.62 -0.41 5.38
C GLY A 28 -11.99 0.86 4.78
N TRP A 29 -10.89 1.34 5.34
CA TRP A 29 -10.16 2.49 4.77
C TRP A 29 -9.32 2.05 3.58
N ARG A 30 -9.10 2.98 2.64
CA ARG A 30 -8.12 2.78 1.58
C ARG A 30 -6.73 3.07 2.11
N VAL A 31 -5.84 2.09 2.05
CA VAL A 31 -4.47 2.25 2.54
C VAL A 31 -3.50 2.20 1.37
N ARG A 32 -2.66 3.23 1.28
CA ARG A 32 -1.46 3.27 0.44
C ARG A 32 -0.24 3.04 1.31
N ALA A 33 0.63 2.13 0.92
CA ALA A 33 1.85 1.82 1.64
C ALA A 33 3.06 2.21 0.80
N LEU A 34 3.86 3.18 1.28
CA LEU A 34 5.15 3.47 0.65
C LEU A 34 6.14 2.36 1.04
N VAL A 35 6.65 1.64 0.06
CA VAL A 35 7.58 0.53 0.25
C VAL A 35 8.82 0.72 -0.62
N ARG A 36 9.99 0.36 -0.09
CA ARG A 36 11.24 0.36 -0.88
C ARG A 36 11.29 -0.84 -1.82
N ASP A 37 10.85 -1.99 -1.31
CA ASP A 37 10.82 -3.25 -2.04
C ASP A 37 9.40 -3.84 -1.99
N PRO A 38 8.69 -3.93 -3.14
CA PRO A 38 7.37 -4.53 -3.21
C PRO A 38 7.37 -6.05 -3.01
N PHE A 39 8.52 -6.71 -3.13
CA PHE A 39 8.65 -8.17 -2.98
C PHE A 39 8.96 -8.62 -1.55
N SER A 40 9.25 -7.68 -0.65
CA SER A 40 9.45 -7.98 0.76
C SER A 40 8.19 -8.65 1.36
N ALA A 41 8.41 -9.58 2.30
CA ALA A 41 7.31 -10.32 2.94
C ALA A 41 6.24 -9.39 3.55
N GLY A 42 6.67 -8.26 4.13
CA GLY A 42 5.76 -7.25 4.67
C GLY A 42 4.91 -6.55 3.60
N ALA A 43 5.50 -6.22 2.44
CA ALA A 43 4.78 -5.59 1.34
C ALA A 43 3.78 -6.57 0.70
N ALA A 44 4.19 -7.82 0.47
CA ALA A 44 3.31 -8.87 -0.04
C ALA A 44 2.12 -9.12 0.91
N ALA A 45 2.35 -9.17 2.23
CA ALA A 45 1.30 -9.34 3.21
C ALA A 45 0.29 -8.18 3.24
N LEU A 46 0.74 -6.94 3.00
CA LEU A 46 -0.15 -5.77 2.90
C LEU A 46 -0.96 -5.79 1.61
N ALA A 47 -0.33 -6.10 0.48
CA ALA A 47 -1.00 -6.20 -0.82
C ALA A 47 -2.10 -7.28 -0.81
N ALA A 48 -1.81 -8.45 -0.21
CA ALA A 48 -2.79 -9.52 -0.04
C ALA A 48 -4.03 -9.10 0.78
N ARG A 49 -3.89 -8.07 1.62
CA ARG A 49 -4.99 -7.49 2.42
C ARG A 49 -5.68 -6.30 1.74
N GLY A 50 -5.31 -5.97 0.50
CA GLY A 50 -5.90 -4.89 -0.28
C GLY A 50 -5.21 -3.53 -0.13
N ALA A 51 -4.00 -3.47 0.41
CA ALA A 51 -3.21 -2.24 0.38
C ALA A 51 -2.72 -1.93 -1.04
N GLU A 52 -2.76 -0.65 -1.42
CA GLU A 52 -2.08 -0.15 -2.60
C GLU A 52 -0.59 0.06 -2.28
N LEU A 53 0.30 -0.72 -2.89
CA LEU A 53 1.73 -0.52 -2.75
C LEU A 53 2.22 0.61 -3.66
N VAL A 54 2.93 1.57 -3.08
CA VAL A 54 3.63 2.62 -3.81
C VAL A 54 5.12 2.38 -3.61
N VAL A 55 5.84 2.07 -4.69
CA VAL A 55 7.29 1.87 -4.62
C VAL A 55 7.97 3.23 -4.58
N GLY A 56 8.82 3.45 -3.57
CA GLY A 56 9.61 4.67 -3.45
C GLY A 56 10.30 4.82 -2.11
N THR A 57 11.18 5.82 -2.03
CA THR A 57 11.88 6.22 -0.82
C THR A 57 11.37 7.58 -0.33
N PHE A 58 11.69 7.96 0.90
CA PHE A 58 11.35 9.28 1.44
C PHE A 58 12.04 10.43 0.71
N GLU A 59 13.21 10.17 0.12
CA GLU A 59 13.99 11.16 -0.63
C GLU A 59 13.40 11.39 -2.03
N ASP A 60 12.57 10.47 -2.51
CA ASP A 60 11.95 10.57 -3.82
C ASP A 60 10.71 11.47 -3.76
N ARG A 61 10.92 12.74 -4.15
CA ARG A 61 9.83 13.72 -4.26
C ARG A 61 8.75 13.32 -5.27
N ALA A 62 9.08 12.52 -6.28
CA ALA A 62 8.10 11.99 -7.23
C ALA A 62 7.27 10.86 -6.62
N ALA A 63 7.89 9.98 -5.81
CA ALA A 63 7.19 8.97 -5.04
C ALA A 63 6.26 9.60 -3.99
N MET A 64 6.71 10.63 -3.27
CA MET A 64 5.87 11.37 -2.32
C MET A 64 4.64 12.01 -3.00
N ARG A 65 4.83 12.60 -4.19
CA ARG A 65 3.71 13.17 -4.97
C ARG A 65 2.74 12.09 -5.47
N SER A 66 3.27 10.95 -5.92
CA SER A 66 2.47 9.80 -6.34
C SER A 66 1.66 9.21 -5.18
N ALA A 67 2.23 9.24 -3.97
CA ALA A 67 1.62 8.73 -2.75
C ALA A 67 0.53 9.66 -2.19
N ASP A 68 0.79 10.97 -2.14
CA ASP A 68 -0.14 12.04 -1.69
C ASP A 68 -1.40 12.14 -2.56
N GLY A 69 -1.27 11.86 -3.87
CA GLY A 69 -2.44 11.55 -4.69
C GLY A 69 -3.37 12.72 -5.00
N ARG A 70 -2.86 13.95 -5.20
CA ARG A 70 -3.66 15.05 -5.79
C ARG A 70 -4.10 14.83 -7.24
N GLY A 71 -3.76 13.70 -7.87
CA GLY A 71 -4.12 13.46 -9.26
C GLY A 71 -4.18 11.97 -9.60
N ARG A 72 -5.39 11.54 -9.97
CA ARG A 72 -5.69 10.42 -10.89
C ARG A 72 -5.15 9.03 -10.51
N ARG A 73 -6.09 8.27 -9.93
CA ARG A 73 -6.25 6.80 -9.95
C ARG A 73 -5.34 6.10 -10.97
N ARG A 74 -4.19 5.56 -10.53
CA ARG A 74 -3.46 4.53 -11.25
C ARG A 74 -3.82 3.18 -10.63
N LEU A 75 -4.70 2.48 -11.33
CA LEU A 75 -5.11 1.11 -11.03
C LEU A 75 -3.91 0.19 -11.27
N GLN A 76 -3.06 -0.08 -10.28
CA GLN A 76 -2.29 -1.32 -10.33
C GLN A 76 -3.27 -2.45 -10.04
N ARG A 77 -3.82 -3.02 -11.12
CA ARG A 77 -4.60 -4.25 -11.06
C ARG A 77 -3.69 -5.30 -10.42
N PRO A 78 -4.11 -6.01 -9.36
CA PRO A 78 -3.37 -7.17 -8.92
C PRO A 78 -3.42 -8.17 -10.07
N ALA A 79 -2.28 -8.35 -10.74
CA ALA A 79 -2.13 -9.40 -11.73
C ALA A 79 -2.45 -10.71 -11.00
N GLN A 80 -3.45 -11.41 -11.53
CA GLN A 80 -3.87 -12.73 -11.13
C GLN A 80 -2.63 -13.63 -11.13
N PHE A 81 -2.04 -13.91 -9.97
CA PHE A 81 -0.93 -14.85 -9.88
C PHE A 81 -1.39 -16.08 -9.12
N ARG A 82 -1.89 -17.03 -9.92
CA ARG A 82 -2.16 -18.42 -9.57
C ARG A 82 -0.85 -19.03 -9.05
N ARG A 83 -0.76 -19.27 -7.74
CA ARG A 83 0.22 -20.22 -7.20
C ARG A 83 -0.34 -21.63 -7.38
N GLU A 84 0.14 -22.33 -8.40
CA GLU A 84 0.18 -23.80 -8.37
C GLU A 84 1.34 -24.18 -7.45
N GLY A 85 1.06 -24.94 -6.40
CA GLY A 85 2.04 -25.31 -5.39
C GLY A 85 2.81 -26.57 -5.76
N ARG A 86 4.11 -26.55 -5.53
CA ARG A 86 4.85 -27.64 -4.87
C ARG A 86 6.12 -27.10 -4.25
#